data_AF-A0A7C6PHP4-F1
#
_entry.id   AF-A0A7C6PHP4-F1
#
_cell.length_a   1.000
_cell.length_b   1.000
_cell.length_c   1.000
_cell.angle_alpha   90.00
_cell.angle_beta   90.00
_cell.angle_gamma   90.00
#
_symmetry.space_group_name_H-M   'P 1'
#
loop_
_entity.id
_entity.type
_entity.pdbx_description
1 polymer ?
#
loop_
_entity_poly.entity_id
_entity_poly.type
_entity_poly.pdbx_seq_one_letter_code
_entity_poly.pdbx_strand_id
1 'polypeptide(L)'
;MINEKAKIINALGWIIIIAGCLGSLILGSEFPSKSGVYYVTESYNWVLALAGIMSSIISGVIFIGFAEIIELLQENADNNKKFSAQSSKDGDELPNL
;
A
#
# COMPACT_ATOMS: atom_id res chain seq x y z
N MET A 1 16.86 -0.30 12.21
CA MET A 1 16.51 -1.68 11.77
C MET A 1 15.38 -1.54 10.79
N ILE A 2 15.44 -2.17 9.61
CA ILE A 2 14.34 -2.11 8.64
C ILE A 2 13.10 -2.67 9.32
N ASN A 3 12.01 -1.90 9.30
CA ASN A 3 10.77 -2.30 9.91
C ASN A 3 10.13 -3.44 9.11
N GLU A 4 10.23 -4.67 9.61
CA GLU A 4 9.64 -5.84 8.95
C GLU A 4 8.15 -5.64 8.65
N LYS A 5 7.42 -4.93 9.54
CA LYS A 5 5.99 -4.65 9.34
C LYS A 5 5.74 -3.72 8.16
N ALA A 6 6.50 -2.63 8.03
CA ALA A 6 6.39 -1.71 6.90
C ALA A 6 6.75 -2.41 5.59
N LYS A 7 7.80 -3.22 5.58
CA LYS A 7 8.21 -3.99 4.39
C LYS A 7 7.12 -4.97 3.92
N ILE A 8 6.46 -5.66 4.86
CA ILE A 8 5.35 -6.58 4.54
C ILE A 8 4.16 -5.82 3.95
N ILE A 9 3.80 -4.68 4.55
CA ILE A 9 2.66 -3.86 4.07
C ILE A 9 2.94 -3.29 2.68
N ASN A 10 4.17 -2.85 2.41
CA ASN A 10 4.58 -2.37 1.09
C ASN A 10 4.48 -3.51 0.05
N ALA A 11 5.01 -4.69 0.36
CA ALA A 11 4.91 -5.86 -0.52
C ALA A 11 3.44 -6.25 -0.79
N LEU A 12 2.57 -6.21 0.23
CA LEU A 12 1.14 -6.44 0.09
C LEU A 12 0.49 -5.44 -0.86
N GLY A 13 0.84 -4.16 -0.77
CA GLY A 13 0.37 -3.12 -1.70
C GLY A 13 0.66 -3.47 -3.15
N TRP A 14 1.90 -3.87 -3.46
CA TRP A 14 2.28 -4.31 -4.82
C TRP A 14 1.54 -5.57 -5.27
N ILE A 15 1.36 -6.55 -4.38
CA ILE A 15 0.60 -7.77 -4.68
C ILE A 15 -0.84 -7.42 -5.03
N ILE A 16 -1.49 -6.52 -4.27
CA ILE A 16 -2.86 -6.06 -4.55
C ILE A 16 -2.95 -5.42 -5.93
N ILE A 17 -1.97 -4.59 -6.32
CA ILE A 17 -1.96 -3.96 -7.65
C ILE A 17 -1.84 -5.03 -8.74
N ILE A 18 -0.83 -5.91 -8.66
CA ILE A 18 -0.55 -6.90 -9.70
C ILE A 18 -1.70 -7.91 -9.82
N ALA A 19 -2.11 -8.51 -8.70
CA ALA A 19 -3.20 -9.49 -8.68
C ALA A 19 -4.54 -8.85 -9.08
N GLY A 20 -4.80 -7.62 -8.64
CA GLY A 20 -6.00 -6.88 -9.01
C GLY A 20 -6.04 -6.51 -10.49
N CYS A 21 -4.92 -6.11 -11.08
CA CYS A 21 -4.84 -5.85 -12.52
C CYS A 21 -5.10 -7.13 -13.35
N LEU A 22 -4.43 -8.24 -13.02
CA LEU A 22 -4.62 -9.52 -13.70
C LEU A 22 -6.05 -10.04 -13.52
N GLY A 23 -6.57 -9.99 -12.30
CA GLY A 23 -7.93 -10.42 -11.99
C GLY A 23 -8.98 -9.60 -12.75
N SER A 24 -8.79 -8.28 -12.84
CA SER A 24 -9.71 -7.40 -13.56
C SER A 24 -9.71 -7.68 -15.07
N LEU A 25 -8.54 -8.00 -15.64
CA LEU A 25 -8.45 -8.40 -17.05
C LEU A 25 -9.18 -9.72 -17.32
N ILE A 26 -9.10 -10.68 -16.41
CA ILE A 26 -9.83 -11.96 -16.51
C ILE A 26 -11.34 -11.71 -16.35
N LEU A 27 -11.76 -10.87 -15.40
CA LEU A 27 -13.17 -10.54 -15.18
C LEU A 27 -13.82 -9.89 -16.40
N GLY A 28 -13.07 -9.12 -17.19
CA GLY A 28 -13.59 -8.53 -18.43
C GLY A 28 -14.01 -9.56 -19.48
N SER A 29 -13.40 -10.76 -19.49
CA SER A 29 -13.80 -11.86 -20.39
C SER A 29 -14.88 -12.76 -19.78
N GLU A 30 -14.86 -12.97 -18.46
CA GLU A 30 -15.86 -13.79 -17.76
C GLU A 30 -17.23 -13.10 -17.65
N PHE A 31 -17.25 -11.77 -17.62
CA PHE A 31 -18.47 -10.96 -17.54
C PHE A 31 -18.63 -10.05 -18.76
N PRO A 32 -18.82 -10.62 -19.97
CA PRO A 32 -18.87 -9.86 -21.21
C PRO A 32 -20.06 -8.89 -21.25
N SER A 33 -19.86 -7.75 -21.90
CA SER A 33 -20.92 -6.80 -22.16
C SER A 33 -21.80 -7.33 -23.28
N LYS A 34 -23.11 -7.39 -23.02
CA LYS A 34 -24.12 -7.85 -23.98
C LYS A 34 -24.82 -6.65 -24.60
N SER A 35 -24.94 -6.65 -25.92
CA SER A 35 -25.68 -5.61 -26.66
C SER A 35 -26.57 -6.24 -27.73
N GLY A 36 -27.65 -5.54 -28.07
CA GLY A 36 -28.62 -5.95 -29.10
C GLY A 36 -29.96 -6.42 -28.53
N VAL A 37 -31.04 -6.13 -29.26
CA VAL A 37 -32.43 -6.46 -28.88
C VAL A 37 -32.90 -7.77 -29.52
N TYR A 38 -32.47 -8.05 -30.76
CA TYR A 38 -32.89 -9.24 -31.53
C TYR A 38 -31.77 -10.27 -31.72
N TYR A 39 -30.51 -9.82 -31.78
CA TYR A 39 -29.32 -10.67 -31.80
C TYR A 39 -28.39 -10.18 -30.70
N VAL A 40 -28.13 -11.04 -29.72
CA VAL A 40 -27.23 -10.70 -28.62
C VAL A 40 -25.80 -10.89 -29.11
N THR A 41 -25.04 -9.80 -29.14
CA THR A 41 -23.59 -9.82 -29.35
C THR A 41 -22.89 -9.67 -28.02
N GLU A 42 -21.91 -10.54 -27.76
CA GLU A 42 -21.06 -10.47 -26.58
C GLU A 42 -19.72 -9.84 -26.95
N SER A 43 -19.26 -8.92 -26.10
CA SER A 43 -17.98 -8.25 -26.26
C SER A 43 -17.27 -8.16 -24.92
N TYR A 44 -15.94 -8.08 -24.95
CA TYR A 44 -15.14 -7.94 -23.74
C TYR A 44 -15.55 -6.69 -22.94
N ASN A 45 -15.75 -6.85 -21.63
CA ASN A 45 -16.22 -5.78 -20.77
C ASN A 45 -15.07 -4.91 -20.27
N TRP A 46 -14.64 -3.98 -21.15
CA TRP A 46 -13.58 -3.02 -20.85
C TRP A 46 -13.92 -2.10 -19.68
N VAL A 47 -15.20 -1.77 -19.49
CA VAL A 47 -15.63 -0.92 -18.37
C VAL A 47 -15.34 -1.61 -17.04
N LEU A 48 -15.70 -2.89 -16.93
CA LEU A 48 -15.43 -3.68 -15.72
C LEU A 48 -13.92 -3.86 -15.50
N ALA A 49 -13.17 -4.20 -16.55
CA ALA A 49 -11.73 -4.42 -16.45
C ALA A 49 -10.99 -3.14 -16.01
N LEU A 50 -11.30 -1.99 -16.62
CA LEU A 50 -10.68 -0.71 -16.27
C LEU A 50 -11.09 -0.23 -14.87
N ALA A 51 -12.37 -0.38 -14.50
CA ALA A 51 -12.83 -0.03 -13.15
C ALA A 51 -12.13 -0.86 -12.08
N GLY A 52 -11.94 -2.17 -12.32
CA GLY A 52 -11.19 -3.05 -11.44
C GLY A 52 -9.72 -2.67 -11.33
N ILE A 53 -9.04 -2.40 -12.47
CA ILE A 53 -7.64 -1.95 -12.50
C ILE A 53 -7.46 -0.65 -11.71
N MET A 54 -8.32 0.35 -11.93
CA MET A 54 -8.22 1.62 -11.22
C MET A 54 -8.44 1.43 -9.72
N SER A 55 -9.40 0.58 -9.34
CA SER A 55 -9.68 0.26 -7.94
C SER A 55 -8.50 -0.46 -7.26
N SER A 56 -7.84 -1.40 -7.95
CA SER A 56 -6.68 -2.11 -7.41
C SER A 56 -5.46 -1.21 -7.27
N ILE A 57 -5.23 -0.30 -8.23
CA ILE A 57 -4.17 0.71 -8.15
C ILE A 57 -4.40 1.62 -6.95
N ILE A 58 -5.59 2.20 -6.81
CA ILE A 58 -5.92 3.12 -5.71
C ILE A 58 -5.73 2.41 -4.36
N SER A 59 -6.29 1.21 -4.20
CA SER A 59 -6.15 0.42 -2.98
C SER A 59 -4.69 0.10 -2.67
N GLY A 60 -3.93 -0.40 -3.66
CA GLY A 60 -2.53 -0.76 -3.46
C GLY A 60 -1.64 0.43 -3.10
N VAL A 61 -1.85 1.59 -3.73
CA VAL A 61 -1.15 2.84 -3.37
C VAL A 61 -1.44 3.26 -1.94
N ILE A 62 -2.69 3.11 -1.46
CA ILE A 62 -3.04 3.40 -0.06
C ILE A 62 -2.25 2.49 0.89
N PHE A 63 -2.12 1.20 0.59
CA PHE A 63 -1.32 0.27 1.40
C PHE A 63 0.17 0.64 1.40
N ILE A 64 0.74 0.99 0.24
CA ILE A 64 2.12 1.45 0.14
C ILE A 64 2.31 2.74 0.97
N GLY A 65 1.38 3.69 0.87
CA GLY A 65 1.41 4.92 1.68
C GLY A 65 1.35 4.63 3.19
N PHE A 66 0.55 3.66 3.63
CA PHE A 66 0.57 3.24 5.04
C PHE A 66 1.91 2.64 5.45
N ALA A 67 2.57 1.87 4.58
CA ALA A 67 3.90 1.36 4.88
C ALA A 67 4.92 2.49 5.11
N GLU A 68 4.91 3.51 4.25
CA GLU A 68 5.76 4.69 4.38
C GLU A 68 5.49 5.47 5.68
N ILE A 69 4.21 5.69 6.02
CA ILE A 69 3.83 6.35 7.28
C ILE A 69 4.37 5.58 8.49
N ILE A 70 4.27 4.25 8.50
CA ILE A 70 4.75 3.42 9.60
C ILE A 70 6.28 3.50 9.71
N GLU A 71 6.99 3.52 8.58
CA GLU A 71 8.45 3.67 8.56
C GLU A 71 8.89 5.01 9.15
N LEU A 72 8.25 6.12 8.71
CA LEU A 72 8.50 7.46 9.24
C LEU A 72 8.22 7.57 10.74
N LEU A 73 7.14 6.96 11.22
CA LEU A 73 6.80 6.94 12.65
C LEU A 73 7.86 6.23 13.50
N GLN A 74 8.43 5.13 12.98
CA GLN A 74 9.49 4.43 13.69
C GLN A 74 10.80 5.20 13.69
N GLU A 75 11.16 5.83 12.57
CA GLU A 75 12.32 6.70 12.51
C GLU A 75 12.22 7.84 13.53
N ASN A 76 11.05 8.48 13.62
CA ASN A 76 10.81 9.54 14.60
C ASN A 76 10.89 9.02 16.05
N ALA A 77 10.30 7.86 16.34
CA ALA A 77 10.35 7.24 17.66
C ALA A 77 11.80 6.88 18.08
N ASP A 78 12.61 6.37 17.15
CA ASP A 78 14.00 6.02 17.39
C ASP A 78 14.86 7.27 17.61
N ASN A 79 14.63 8.35 16.85
CA ASN A 79 15.32 9.62 17.03
C ASN A 79 15.00 10.25 18.41
N ASN A 80 13.73 10.18 18.84
CA ASN A 80 13.31 10.71 20.13
C ASN A 80 13.94 9.93 21.31
N LYS A 81 14.09 8.60 21.16
CA LYS A 81 14.81 7.76 22.14
C LYS A 81 16.31 8.09 22.23
N LYS A 82 16.96 8.39 21.11
CA LYS A 82 18.39 8.77 21.11
C LYS A 82 18.58 10.11 21.79
N PHE A 83 17.71 11.07 21.54
CA PHE A 83 17.77 12.40 22.15
C PHE A 83 17.58 12.34 23.67
N SER A 84 16.61 11.57 24.16
CA SER A 84 16.40 11.40 25.60
C SER A 84 17.56 10.67 26.28
N ALA A 85 18.12 9.62 25.65
CA ALA A 85 19.28 8.91 26.17
C ALA A 85 20.55 9.80 26.23
N GLN A 86 20.71 10.74 25.30
CA GLN A 86 21.83 11.68 25.30
C GLN A 86 21.65 12.76 26.38
N SER A 87 20.43 13.31 26.53
CA SER A 87 20.12 14.28 27.59
C SER A 87 20.30 13.72 29.01
N SER A 88 20.09 12.42 29.23
CA SER A 88 20.34 11.81 30.54
C SER A 88 21.84 11.65 30.85
N LYS A 89 22.69 11.44 29.83
CA LYS A 89 24.15 11.33 30.04
C LYS A 89 24.80 12.66 30.39
N ASP A 90 24.37 13.76 29.74
CA ASP A 90 24.87 15.11 30.06
C ASP A 90 24.47 15.56 31.47
N GLY A 91 23.38 15.02 32.03
CA GLY A 91 22.94 15.34 33.40
C GLY A 91 23.77 14.66 34.50
N ASP A 92 24.31 13.48 34.23
CA ASP A 92 25.14 12.72 35.19
C ASP A 92 26.61 13.18 35.20
N GLU A 93 27.06 13.95 34.20
CA GLU A 93 28.42 14.52 34.12
C GLU A 93 28.56 15.90 34.79
N LEU A 94 27.49 16.46 35.36
CA LEU A 94 27.59 17.71 36.12
C LEU A 94 28.46 17.49 37.37
N PRO A 95 29.57 18.25 37.54
CA PRO A 95 30.42 18.10 38.71
C PRO A 95 29.60 18.39 39.97
N ASN A 96 29.63 17.46 40.92
CA ASN A 96 29.08 17.67 42.25
C ASN A 96 29.78 18.91 42.85
N LEU A 97 29.06 20.02 42.90
CA LEU A 97 29.46 21.27 43.56
C LEU A 97 29.29 21.15 45.07
#